data_AF-A0A970WCN0-F1
#
_entry.id   AF-A0A970WCN0-F1
#
_cell.length_a   1.000
_cell.length_b   1.000
_cell.length_c   1.000
_cell.angle_alpha   90.00
_cell.angle_beta   90.00
_cell.angle_gamma   90.00
#
_symmetry.space_group_name_H-M   'P 1'
#
loop_
_entity.id
_entity.type
_entity.pdbx_description
1 polymer ?
#
loop_
_entity_poly.entity_id
_entity_poly.type
_entity_poly.pdbx_seq_one_letter_code
_entity_poly.pdbx_strand_id
1 'polypeptide(L)'
;MDQALHGEIKTLGYPGAALLSFCVAILAYNVISVVKTAMAAVHGEAAKREMISGYYLAGELAAAYHGMMIAVPPAEWTRHFASLTPAELASILKTLAAKVRPDRFRKHIRGPKKPRPKRSSAKHHPHVSTARILAQRKLHKTHNNGLKGLAERHLRRESRACRTRAKVPQSAKGNARRSCCPPTP
;
A
#
# COMPACT_ATOMS: atom_id res chain seq x y z
N MET A 1 8.77 14.29 -34.85
CA MET A 1 8.28 12.97 -34.39
C MET A 1 9.41 12.08 -33.90
N ASP A 2 10.54 12.05 -34.58
CA ASP A 2 11.70 11.22 -34.21
C ASP A 2 12.22 11.44 -32.76
N GLN A 3 12.28 12.68 -32.28
CA GLN A 3 12.66 13.00 -30.88
C GLN A 3 11.64 12.52 -29.82
N ALA A 4 10.37 12.29 -30.20
CA ALA A 4 9.35 11.79 -29.28
C ALA A 4 9.42 10.26 -29.11
N LEU A 5 9.95 9.55 -30.12
CA LEU A 5 10.17 8.10 -30.07
C LEU A 5 11.43 7.71 -29.27
N HIS A 6 12.39 8.62 -29.09
CA HIS A 6 13.63 8.40 -28.34
C HIS A 6 13.49 8.70 -26.82
N GLY A 7 12.28 8.97 -26.32
CA GLY A 7 12.01 9.22 -24.89
C GLY A 7 12.03 7.97 -24.00
N GLU A 8 12.86 6.98 -24.33
CA GLU A 8 12.82 5.64 -23.74
C GLU A 8 13.26 5.68 -22.26
N ILE A 9 12.34 5.32 -21.35
CA ILE A 9 12.69 4.98 -19.98
C ILE A 9 13.29 3.57 -20.03
N LYS A 10 14.62 3.47 -19.87
CA LYS A 10 15.43 2.22 -19.95
C LYS A 10 14.99 1.03 -19.07
N THR A 11 13.92 1.14 -18.29
CA THR A 11 13.64 0.26 -17.14
C THR A 11 12.31 -0.49 -17.16
N LEU A 12 11.46 -0.36 -18.18
CA LEU A 12 10.26 -1.18 -18.31
C LEU A 12 10.37 -2.11 -19.52
N GLY A 13 10.92 -3.30 -19.27
CA GLY A 13 10.80 -4.54 -20.05
C GLY A 13 10.68 -4.44 -21.57
N TYR A 14 11.76 -4.81 -22.27
CA TYR A 14 11.82 -5.14 -23.70
C TYR A 14 11.46 -3.99 -24.68
N PRO A 15 12.29 -3.71 -25.71
CA PRO A 15 12.18 -2.54 -26.59
C PRO A 15 10.92 -2.46 -27.51
N GLY A 16 9.91 -3.32 -27.30
CA GLY A 16 8.62 -3.28 -27.99
C GLY A 16 7.45 -2.76 -27.14
N ALA A 17 7.51 -2.88 -25.80
CA ALA A 17 6.38 -2.53 -24.94
C ALA A 17 6.25 -1.02 -24.72
N ALA A 18 7.38 -0.31 -24.60
CA ALA A 18 7.41 1.13 -24.42
C ALA A 18 6.79 1.87 -25.62
N LEU A 19 7.22 1.54 -26.84
CA LEU A 19 6.70 2.16 -28.06
C LEU A 19 5.20 1.86 -28.28
N LEU A 20 4.77 0.63 -28.04
CA LEU A 20 3.35 0.28 -28.09
C LEU A 20 2.53 1.10 -27.09
N SER A 21 2.99 1.18 -25.83
CA SER A 21 2.29 1.96 -24.79
C SER A 21 2.21 3.45 -25.14
N PHE A 22 3.25 4.00 -25.77
CA PHE A 22 3.27 5.37 -26.26
C PHE A 22 2.24 5.60 -27.37
N CYS A 23 2.17 4.71 -28.38
CA CYS A 23 1.18 4.78 -29.43
C CYS A 23 -0.25 4.67 -28.89
N VAL A 24 -0.51 3.75 -27.96
CA VAL A 24 -1.81 3.60 -27.30
C VAL A 24 -2.17 4.87 -26.51
N ALA A 25 -1.21 5.49 -25.83
CA ALA A 25 -1.44 6.74 -25.11
C ALA A 25 -1.85 7.89 -26.04
N ILE A 26 -1.21 8.03 -27.21
CA ILE A 26 -1.59 9.03 -28.22
C ILE A 26 -3.00 8.75 -28.76
N LEU A 27 -3.30 7.50 -29.11
CA LEU A 27 -4.62 7.12 -29.60
C LEU A 27 -5.71 7.44 -28.57
N ALA A 28 -5.50 7.06 -27.32
CA ALA A 28 -6.41 7.35 -26.21
C ALA A 28 -6.59 8.86 -26.01
N TYR A 29 -5.50 9.63 -26.09
CA TYR A 29 -5.56 11.09 -26.02
C TYR A 29 -6.42 11.68 -27.14
N ASN A 30 -6.26 11.20 -28.38
CA ASN A 30 -7.04 11.68 -29.52
C ASN A 30 -8.53 11.40 -29.34
N VAL A 31 -8.89 10.18 -28.93
CA VAL A 31 -10.29 9.79 -28.67
C VAL A 31 -10.91 10.65 -27.57
N ILE A 32 -10.25 10.77 -26.42
CA ILE A 32 -10.74 11.59 -25.29
C ILE A 32 -10.84 13.07 -25.71
N SER A 33 -9.90 13.55 -26.52
CA SER A 33 -9.91 14.93 -27.03
C SER A 33 -11.13 15.21 -27.91
N VAL A 34 -11.49 14.29 -28.79
CA VAL A 34 -12.67 14.41 -29.65
C VAL A 34 -13.94 14.43 -28.80
N VAL A 35 -14.08 13.52 -27.83
CA VAL A 35 -15.25 13.47 -26.93
C VAL A 35 -15.39 14.78 -26.14
N LYS A 36 -14.30 15.26 -25.52
CA LYS A 36 -14.32 16.53 -24.78
C LYS A 36 -14.63 17.73 -25.68
N THR A 37 -14.15 17.72 -26.92
CA THR A 37 -14.40 18.81 -27.87
C THR A 37 -15.86 18.80 -28.33
N ALA A 38 -16.45 17.63 -28.59
CA ALA A 38 -17.88 17.50 -28.88
C ALA A 38 -18.75 18.00 -27.72
N MET A 39 -18.40 17.65 -26.47
CA MET A 39 -19.11 18.17 -25.29
C MET A 39 -18.97 19.68 -25.14
N ALA A 40 -17.76 20.23 -25.33
CA ALA A 40 -17.52 21.67 -25.27
C ALA A 40 -18.27 22.42 -26.38
N ALA A 41 -18.38 21.84 -27.57
CA ALA A 41 -19.11 22.44 -28.69
C ALA A 41 -20.61 22.57 -28.45
N VAL A 42 -21.20 21.69 -27.64
CA VAL A 42 -22.66 21.67 -27.38
C VAL A 42 -23.02 22.42 -26.09
N HIS A 43 -22.25 22.25 -25.03
CA HIS A 43 -22.55 22.80 -23.71
C HIS A 43 -21.75 24.07 -23.39
N GLY A 44 -20.85 24.50 -24.27
CA GLY A 44 -20.06 25.72 -24.13
C GLY A 44 -19.28 25.78 -22.81
N GLU A 45 -19.49 26.89 -22.08
CA GLU A 45 -18.83 27.19 -20.81
C GLU A 45 -19.05 26.12 -19.73
N ALA A 46 -20.21 25.44 -19.73
CA ALA A 46 -20.52 24.40 -18.74
C ALA A 46 -19.64 23.15 -18.89
N ALA A 47 -19.07 22.91 -20.08
CA ALA A 47 -18.32 21.71 -20.41
C ALA A 47 -16.98 22.02 -21.11
N LYS A 48 -16.28 23.07 -20.67
CA LYS A 48 -14.91 23.35 -21.16
C LYS A 48 -14.04 22.09 -21.09
N ARG A 49 -13.25 21.87 -22.15
CA ARG A 49 -12.36 20.70 -22.29
C ARG A 49 -11.45 20.48 -21.08
N GLU A 50 -10.97 21.56 -20.48
CA GLU A 50 -10.10 21.53 -19.29
C GLU A 50 -10.85 21.15 -18.02
N MET A 51 -12.11 21.51 -17.90
CA MET A 51 -12.96 21.20 -16.76
C MET A 51 -13.44 19.76 -16.77
N ILE A 52 -13.53 19.11 -17.93
CA ILE A 52 -13.93 17.70 -18.02
C ILE A 52 -12.79 16.78 -17.57
N SER A 53 -13.09 15.93 -16.59
CA SER A 53 -12.17 14.93 -16.05
C SER A 53 -12.12 13.70 -16.96
N GLY A 54 -10.92 13.33 -17.42
CA GLY A 54 -10.74 12.06 -18.13
C GLY A 54 -11.00 10.85 -17.23
N TYR A 55 -10.77 11.00 -15.92
CA TYR A 55 -11.00 9.94 -14.93
C TYR A 55 -12.47 9.53 -14.84
N TYR A 56 -13.39 10.49 -14.74
CA TYR A 56 -14.83 10.18 -14.69
C TYR A 56 -15.34 9.60 -16.01
N LEU A 57 -14.82 10.08 -17.14
CA LEU A 57 -15.16 9.52 -18.46
C LEU A 57 -14.71 8.06 -18.58
N ALA A 58 -13.47 7.76 -18.17
CA ALA A 58 -12.95 6.39 -18.17
C ALA A 58 -13.73 5.48 -17.22
N GLY A 59 -14.14 5.98 -16.05
CA GLY A 59 -14.97 5.24 -15.10
C GLY A 59 -16.34 4.87 -15.68
N GLU A 60 -17.03 5.82 -16.31
CA GLU A 60 -18.33 5.54 -16.95
C GLU A 60 -18.17 4.56 -18.13
N LEU A 61 -17.10 4.68 -18.92
CA LEU A 61 -16.81 3.73 -19.99
C LEU A 61 -16.60 2.32 -19.43
N ALA A 62 -15.78 2.17 -18.39
CA ALA A 62 -15.53 0.87 -17.77
C ALA A 62 -16.80 0.23 -17.21
N ALA A 63 -17.71 1.04 -16.64
CA ALA A 63 -18.98 0.57 -16.12
C ALA A 63 -19.99 0.20 -17.22
N ALA A 64 -20.06 0.97 -18.31
CA ALA A 64 -21.04 0.79 -19.37
C ALA A 64 -20.61 -0.22 -20.45
N TYR A 65 -19.30 -0.39 -20.68
CA TYR A 65 -18.75 -1.12 -21.82
C TYR A 65 -19.30 -2.54 -21.93
N HIS A 66 -19.33 -3.30 -20.84
CA HIS A 66 -19.80 -4.68 -20.86
C HIS A 66 -21.29 -4.78 -21.25
N GLY A 67 -22.15 -3.95 -20.67
CA GLY A 67 -23.57 -3.90 -21.03
C GLY A 67 -23.80 -3.47 -22.48
N MET A 68 -23.00 -2.52 -22.96
CA MET A 68 -23.06 -2.05 -24.34
C MET A 68 -22.65 -3.15 -25.34
N MET A 69 -21.63 -3.93 -25.03
CA MET A 69 -21.20 -5.07 -25.87
C MET A 69 -22.25 -6.18 -25.98
N ILE A 70 -23.12 -6.32 -24.97
CA ILE A 70 -24.26 -7.25 -25.03
C ILE A 70 -25.40 -6.65 -25.85
N ALA A 71 -25.69 -5.37 -25.65
CA ALA A 71 -26.82 -4.69 -26.29
C ALA A 71 -26.61 -4.39 -27.78
N VAL A 72 -25.37 -4.15 -28.21
CA VAL A 72 -25.04 -3.71 -29.57
C VAL A 72 -24.03 -4.67 -30.21
N PRO A 73 -24.45 -5.51 -31.19
CA PRO A 73 -23.56 -6.41 -31.90
C PRO A 73 -22.43 -5.66 -32.64
N PRO A 74 -21.23 -6.25 -32.77
CA PRO A 74 -20.09 -5.64 -33.47
C PRO A 74 -20.41 -5.17 -34.90
N ALA A 75 -21.24 -5.90 -35.63
CA ALA A 75 -21.60 -5.58 -37.02
C ALA A 75 -22.34 -4.24 -37.15
N GLU A 76 -23.13 -3.86 -36.14
CA GLU A 76 -23.88 -2.60 -36.16
C GLU A 76 -22.94 -1.38 -36.06
N TRP A 77 -21.81 -1.51 -35.35
CA TRP A 77 -20.81 -0.44 -35.29
C TRP A 77 -20.20 -0.17 -36.68
N THR A 78 -19.84 -1.21 -37.43
CA THR A 78 -19.30 -1.04 -38.79
C THR A 78 -20.37 -0.51 -39.73
N ARG A 79 -21.58 -1.06 -39.68
CA ARG A 79 -22.69 -0.67 -40.56
C ARG A 79 -23.06 0.81 -40.42
N HIS A 80 -23.06 1.34 -39.20
CA HIS A 80 -23.50 2.71 -38.94
C HIS A 80 -22.37 3.74 -38.92
N PHE A 81 -21.13 3.36 -38.58
CA PHE A 81 -20.04 4.33 -38.38
C PHE A 81 -18.86 4.21 -39.36
N ALA A 82 -18.65 3.08 -40.04
CA ALA A 82 -17.43 2.87 -40.83
C ALA A 82 -17.35 3.74 -42.10
N SER A 83 -18.49 4.09 -42.71
CA SER A 83 -18.57 4.87 -43.94
C SER A 83 -18.87 6.35 -43.71
N LEU A 84 -18.91 6.82 -42.46
CA LEU A 84 -19.21 8.21 -42.16
C LEU A 84 -18.06 9.14 -42.53
N THR A 85 -18.40 10.27 -43.14
CA THR A 85 -17.45 11.36 -43.30
C THR A 85 -17.13 12.01 -41.94
N PRO A 86 -15.99 12.69 -41.80
CA PRO A 86 -15.65 13.41 -40.56
C PRO A 86 -16.73 14.42 -40.11
N ALA A 87 -17.42 15.06 -41.06
CA ALA A 87 -18.48 16.02 -40.77
C ALA A 87 -19.74 15.34 -40.23
N GLU A 88 -20.16 14.22 -40.82
CA GLU A 88 -21.31 13.45 -40.35
C GLU A 88 -21.05 12.83 -38.98
N LEU A 89 -19.85 12.26 -38.77
CA LEU A 89 -19.44 11.74 -37.47
C LEU A 89 -19.46 12.85 -36.42
N ALA A 90 -18.93 14.04 -36.73
CA ALA A 90 -18.97 15.18 -35.83
C ALA A 90 -20.40 15.62 -35.51
N SER A 91 -21.33 15.57 -36.47
CA SER A 91 -22.75 15.86 -36.24
C SER A 91 -23.37 14.89 -35.25
N ILE A 92 -23.18 13.58 -35.46
CA ILE A 92 -23.68 12.53 -34.57
C ILE A 92 -23.09 12.68 -33.17
N LEU A 93 -21.78 12.93 -33.06
CA LEU A 93 -21.13 13.14 -31.77
C LEU A 93 -21.69 14.34 -31.01
N LYS A 94 -22.06 15.43 -31.71
CA LYS A 94 -22.75 16.57 -31.08
C LYS A 94 -24.16 16.20 -30.62
N THR A 95 -24.92 15.46 -31.43
CA THR A 95 -26.26 14.96 -31.05
C THR A 95 -26.22 14.07 -29.81
N LEU A 96 -25.21 13.20 -29.71
CA LEU A 96 -24.99 12.37 -28.53
C LEU A 96 -24.53 13.21 -27.33
N ALA A 97 -23.58 14.13 -27.55
CA ALA A 97 -23.08 15.02 -26.51
C ALA A 97 -24.19 15.90 -25.90
N ALA A 98 -25.19 16.30 -26.66
CA ALA A 98 -26.35 17.06 -26.16
C ALA A 98 -27.13 16.32 -25.07
N LYS A 99 -27.13 14.98 -25.09
CA LYS A 99 -27.81 14.16 -24.07
C LYS A 99 -26.97 13.94 -22.82
N VAL A 100 -25.69 14.32 -22.85
CA VAL A 100 -24.78 14.14 -21.72
C VAL A 100 -24.98 15.26 -20.70
N ARG A 101 -25.05 14.90 -19.42
CA ARG A 101 -25.07 15.86 -18.31
C ARG A 101 -23.63 16.24 -17.94
N PRO A 102 -23.12 17.43 -18.29
CA PRO A 102 -21.70 17.76 -18.13
C PRO A 102 -21.25 17.79 -16.67
N ASP A 103 -22.13 18.12 -15.72
CA ASP A 103 -21.78 18.23 -14.30
C ASP A 103 -21.21 16.94 -13.70
N ARG A 104 -21.66 15.78 -14.18
CA ARG A 104 -21.18 14.47 -13.71
C ARG A 104 -19.70 14.23 -14.03
N PHE A 105 -19.20 14.89 -15.08
CA PHE A 105 -17.85 14.68 -15.60
C PHE A 105 -16.88 15.80 -15.22
N ARG A 106 -17.33 16.83 -14.51
CA ARG A 106 -16.49 17.96 -14.11
C ARG A 106 -15.44 17.53 -13.10
N LYS A 107 -14.23 18.06 -13.27
CA LYS A 107 -13.16 17.95 -12.27
C LYS A 107 -13.61 18.66 -11.01
N HIS A 108 -13.45 17.99 -9.88
CA HIS A 108 -13.55 18.62 -8.59
C HIS A 108 -12.23 19.37 -8.30
N ILE A 109 -12.21 20.67 -8.55
CA ILE A 109 -11.03 21.50 -8.27
C ILE A 109 -10.84 21.53 -6.76
N ARG A 110 -9.74 20.93 -6.30
CA ARG A 110 -9.35 20.99 -4.89
C ARG A 110 -8.86 22.40 -4.61
N GLY A 111 -9.41 23.05 -3.58
CA GLY A 111 -8.85 24.30 -3.08
C GLY A 111 -7.40 24.13 -2.61
N PRO A 112 -6.69 25.24 -2.33
CA PRO A 112 -5.33 25.21 -1.82
C PRO A 112 -5.16 24.21 -0.67
N LYS A 113 -4.07 23.44 -0.71
CA LYS A 113 -3.81 22.45 0.33
C LYS A 113 -3.72 23.15 1.68
N LYS A 114 -4.56 22.74 2.64
CA LYS A 114 -4.49 23.24 4.02
C LYS A 114 -3.06 23.08 4.54
N PRO A 115 -2.50 24.09 5.22
CA PRO A 115 -1.15 24.00 5.77
C PRO A 115 -1.09 22.79 6.70
N ARG A 116 0.04 22.07 6.66
CA ARG A 116 0.22 20.93 7.56
C ARG A 116 0.21 21.48 8.99
N PRO A 117 -0.52 20.86 9.93
CA PRO A 117 -0.42 21.25 11.34
C PRO A 117 1.04 21.16 11.79
N LYS A 118 1.47 22.10 12.64
CA LYS A 118 2.81 22.07 13.22
C LYS A 118 3.00 20.74 13.93
N ARG A 119 4.08 20.02 13.60
CA ARG A 119 4.44 18.78 14.28
C ARG A 119 4.83 19.14 15.71
N SER A 120 4.02 18.76 16.69
CA SER A 120 4.51 18.64 18.06
C SER A 120 5.35 17.37 18.13
N SER A 121 6.61 17.47 18.54
CA SER A 121 7.29 16.28 19.02
C SER A 121 6.53 15.89 20.28
N ALA A 122 5.91 14.71 20.29
CA ALA A 122 5.28 14.20 21.49
C ALA A 122 6.42 13.94 22.50
N LYS A 123 6.75 14.95 23.32
CA LYS A 123 7.82 14.91 24.32
C LYS A 123 7.65 13.72 25.26
N HIS A 124 6.39 13.31 25.49
CA HIS A 124 6.01 12.17 26.34
C HIS A 124 5.80 10.85 25.58
N HIS A 125 5.65 10.88 24.24
CA HIS A 125 5.43 9.69 23.41
C HIS A 125 6.24 9.77 22.11
N PRO A 126 7.58 9.69 22.19
CA PRO A 126 8.41 9.70 21.01
C PRO A 126 8.05 8.52 20.11
N HIS A 127 7.90 8.78 18.80
CA HIS A 127 7.71 7.71 17.83
C HIS A 127 8.95 6.82 17.82
N VAL A 128 8.81 5.59 18.29
CA VAL A 128 9.87 4.58 18.28
C VAL A 128 9.48 3.47 17.32
N SER A 129 10.44 2.99 16.53
CA SER A 129 10.20 1.85 15.65
C SER A 129 9.94 0.59 16.49
N THR A 130 8.94 -0.19 16.08
CA THR A 130 8.64 -1.50 16.70
C THR A 130 9.86 -2.41 16.71
N ALA A 131 10.69 -2.37 15.66
CA ALA A 131 11.97 -3.06 15.58
C ALA A 131 12.91 -2.71 16.75
N ARG A 132 13.01 -1.42 17.12
CA ARG A 132 13.84 -0.96 18.25
C ARG A 132 13.32 -1.48 19.59
N ILE A 133 12.00 -1.46 19.81
CA ILE A 133 11.38 -2.02 21.03
C ILE A 133 11.64 -3.52 21.14
N LEU A 134 11.49 -4.26 20.04
CA LEU A 134 11.71 -5.71 20.02
C LEU A 134 13.18 -6.07 20.29
N ALA A 135 14.13 -5.31 19.74
CA ALA A 135 15.56 -5.51 20.01
C ALA A 135 15.89 -5.27 21.50
N GLN A 136 15.36 -4.20 22.11
CA GLN A 136 15.55 -3.92 23.54
C GLN A 136 14.96 -5.03 24.42
N ARG A 137 13.79 -5.57 24.08
CA ARG A 137 13.19 -6.71 24.81
C ARG A 137 14.04 -7.98 24.72
N LYS A 138 14.64 -8.27 23.57
CA LYS A 138 15.55 -9.41 23.40
C LYS A 138 16.78 -9.25 24.30
N LEU A 139 17.42 -8.08 24.28
CA LEU A 139 18.59 -7.79 25.14
C LEU A 139 18.29 -7.97 26.63
N HIS A 140 17.14 -7.43 27.09
CA HIS A 140 16.72 -7.58 28.49
C HIS A 140 16.48 -9.03 28.88
N LYS A 141 15.84 -9.84 28.02
CA LYS A 141 15.61 -11.27 28.25
C LYS A 141 16.93 -12.04 28.34
N THR A 142 17.88 -11.74 27.46
CA THR A 142 19.22 -12.38 27.46
C THR A 142 19.99 -12.05 28.74
N HIS A 143 19.98 -10.79 29.18
CA HIS A 143 20.64 -10.36 30.42
C HIS A 143 20.05 -11.07 31.67
N ASN A 144 18.73 -11.13 31.78
CA ASN A 144 18.06 -11.73 32.94
C ASN A 144 18.25 -13.26 33.00
N ASN A 145 18.26 -13.92 31.84
CA ASN A 145 18.59 -15.35 31.75
C ASN A 145 20.07 -15.64 32.07
N GLY A 146 20.99 -14.73 31.69
CA GLY A 146 22.41 -14.83 32.01
C GLY A 146 22.69 -14.75 33.52
N LEU A 147 22.03 -13.82 34.21
CA LEU A 147 22.09 -13.66 35.67
C LEU A 147 21.57 -14.89 36.42
N LYS A 148 20.42 -15.44 36.01
CA LYS A 148 19.90 -16.71 36.57
C LYS A 148 20.86 -17.87 36.36
N GLY A 149 21.44 -17.99 35.17
CA GLY A 149 22.44 -19.02 34.87
C GLY A 149 23.72 -18.90 35.70
N LEU A 150 24.15 -17.67 36.02
CA LEU A 150 25.28 -17.41 36.92
C LEU A 150 24.97 -17.81 38.37
N ALA A 151 23.79 -17.45 38.87
CA ALA A 151 23.33 -17.83 40.20
C ALA A 151 23.21 -19.35 40.36
N GLU A 152 22.65 -20.05 39.38
CA GLU A 152 22.55 -21.52 39.39
C GLU A 152 23.93 -22.20 39.32
N ARG A 153 24.90 -21.62 38.60
CA ARG A 153 26.27 -22.12 38.56
C ARG A 153 26.98 -21.93 39.91
N HIS A 154 26.71 -20.84 40.62
CA HIS A 154 27.25 -20.59 41.95
C HIS A 154 26.70 -21.60 42.96
N LEU A 155 25.36 -21.77 43.00
CA LEU A 155 24.71 -22.77 43.86
C LEU A 155 25.20 -24.20 43.58
N ARG A 156 25.42 -24.55 42.30
CA ARG A 156 25.97 -25.86 41.92
C ARG A 156 27.45 -26.03 42.31
N ARG A 157 28.25 -24.96 42.32
CA ARG A 157 29.64 -25.01 42.81
C ARG A 157 29.69 -25.16 44.33
N GLU A 158 28.86 -24.42 45.06
CA GLU A 158 28.71 -24.56 46.52
C GLU A 158 28.22 -25.96 46.90
N SER A 159 27.23 -26.49 46.20
CA SER A 159 26.72 -27.85 46.43
C SER A 159 27.76 -28.93 46.12
N ARG A 160 28.62 -28.75 45.10
CA ARG A 160 29.75 -29.66 44.82
C ARG A 160 30.85 -29.56 45.87
N ALA A 161 31.17 -28.36 46.34
CA ALA A 161 32.14 -28.14 47.42
C ALA A 161 31.67 -28.73 48.76
N CYS A 162 30.35 -28.70 49.03
CA CYS A 162 29.77 -29.34 50.21
C CYS A 162 29.83 -30.87 50.11
N ARG A 163 29.67 -31.42 48.89
CA ARG A 163 29.71 -32.87 48.64
C ARG A 163 31.13 -33.45 48.70
N THR A 164 32.18 -32.68 48.37
CA THR A 164 33.58 -33.09 48.55
C THR A 164 34.05 -33.00 50.00
N ARG A 165 33.47 -32.11 50.82
CA ARG A 165 33.76 -32.00 52.27
C ARG A 165 33.18 -33.13 53.11
N ALA A 166 32.12 -33.80 52.64
CA ALA A 166 31.44 -34.87 53.37
C ALA A 166 32.08 -36.27 53.22
N LYS A 167 33.23 -36.39 52.54
CA LYS A 167 33.93 -37.67 52.32
C LYS A 167 35.24 -37.72 53.13
N VAL A 168 35.10 -37.76 54.46
CA VAL A 168 36.16 -38.14 55.42
C VAL A 168 35.73 -39.45 56.08
N PRO A 169 36.58 -40.49 56.19
CA PRO A 169 36.15 -41.81 56.66
C PRO A 169 35.85 -41.81 58.16
N GLN A 170 34.77 -42.50 58.52
CA GLN A 170 34.36 -42.78 59.90
C GLN A 170 35.35 -43.75 60.58
N SER A 171 35.85 -43.40 61.76
CA SER A 171 36.19 -44.39 62.78
C SER A 171 36.06 -43.83 64.21
N ALA A 172 35.17 -44.49 64.96
CA ALA A 172 35.17 -44.73 66.40
C ALA A 172 34.81 -43.64 67.44
N LYS A 173 33.58 -43.82 67.97
CA LYS A 173 33.20 -43.92 69.41
C LYS A 173 32.99 -42.66 70.27
N GLY A 174 31.85 -42.68 70.99
CA GLY A 174 31.62 -41.96 72.26
C GLY A 174 30.41 -41.01 72.22
N ASN A 175 29.17 -41.50 72.31
CA ASN A 175 28.37 -41.63 73.53
C ASN A 175 28.08 -40.30 74.27
N ALA A 176 26.86 -39.75 74.12
CA ALA A 176 26.06 -39.21 75.23
C ALA A 176 24.67 -38.71 74.77
N ARG A 177 23.63 -39.38 75.28
CA ARG A 177 22.36 -38.87 75.87
C ARG A 177 21.61 -37.74 75.13
N ARG A 178 20.46 -38.05 74.51
CA ARG A 178 19.07 -38.04 75.08
C ARG A 178 18.58 -36.68 75.59
N SER A 179 17.60 -36.08 74.90
CA SER A 179 16.24 -35.74 75.40
C SER A 179 15.48 -34.92 74.33
N CYS A 180 14.35 -35.46 73.84
CA CYS A 180 12.97 -34.94 74.05
C CYS A 180 12.65 -33.69 73.19
N CYS A 181 12.12 -33.86 71.96
CA CYS A 181 10.69 -33.89 71.57
C CYS A 181 10.01 -32.50 71.40
N PRO A 182 9.00 -32.37 70.50
CA PRO A 182 8.67 -31.19 69.69
C PRO A 182 7.29 -30.57 70.08
N PRO A 183 6.46 -30.01 69.16
CA PRO A 183 6.53 -28.79 68.31
C PRO A 183 5.41 -27.78 68.68
N THR A 184 5.18 -26.73 67.87
CA THR A 184 3.88 -26.09 67.44
C THR A 184 3.98 -24.56 67.35
N PRO A 185 3.03 -23.87 66.67
CA PRO A 185 2.13 -24.29 65.59
C PRO A 185 2.57 -23.81 64.20
#